data_AF-A0A9N9WSQ7-F1
#
_entry.id   AF-A0A9N9WSQ7-F1
#
_cell.length_a   1.000
_cell.length_b   1.000
_cell.length_c   1.000
_cell.angle_alpha   90.00
_cell.angle_beta   90.00
_cell.angle_gamma   90.00
#
_symmetry.space_group_name_H-M   'P 1'
#
loop_
_entity.id
_entity.type
_entity.pdbx_description
1 polymer ?
#
loop_
_entity_poly.entity_id
_entity_poly.type
_entity_poly.pdbx_seq_one_letter_code
_entity_poly.pdbx_strand_id
1 'polypeptide(L)'
;MNIYNTESNYYRMLVTRKLQTCPDMSNLPSDKAIELRNFINRLGNIYGTNFPNAKMMSPRLFGSIILCITMLIMQGNGFILIWPDILKICNSILLESIALQLMIRLFNRFVRDDENTTLLIQKSINIFYMREEKVIQNRIALDSHIKTLKIALKAYLTIGLITYTVPSISALIYSMIYKEFFLFVPFYVPFTDPERFMFDFLLNTLILVLGSLLIGIIMISGDLFNLYFILQTIPMVNMIRIKIRNFGSEIEKFQETQRKKYNLFIKSIPSSSTKAKTLEIIFYKRHQQELMKIEKHLVTVIQDSQNYDEYVKMNESFIEMTTFVAVSLNSLSMGLAILLAYIFSITIGVSTFLLFFIEVLLPCLLGSIVSYQNEKLLKEFCSFPWYELSIPSQKIFLQHIHMCQNLAKLTVPIFGELEMELFAQILNEAYAYLMFILNFVH
;
A
#
# COMPACT_ATOMS: atom_id res chain seq x y z
N MET A 1 -10.69 -26.91 -16.34
CA MET A 1 -10.96 -25.52 -15.85
C MET A 1 -11.99 -25.42 -14.71
N ASN A 2 -12.81 -26.44 -14.40
CA ASN A 2 -13.84 -26.35 -13.34
C ASN A 2 -13.41 -26.76 -11.91
N ILE A 3 -12.21 -27.32 -11.71
CA ILE A 3 -11.76 -27.81 -10.39
C ILE A 3 -11.27 -26.66 -9.49
N TYR A 4 -10.74 -25.58 -10.07
CA TYR A 4 -10.30 -24.40 -9.33
C TYR A 4 -11.45 -23.57 -8.71
N ASN A 5 -12.66 -23.61 -9.30
CA ASN A 5 -13.79 -22.84 -8.79
C ASN A 5 -14.44 -23.47 -7.55
N THR A 6 -14.38 -24.80 -7.42
CA THR A 6 -14.93 -25.52 -6.25
C THR A 6 -14.06 -25.37 -5.00
N GLU A 7 -12.72 -25.33 -5.13
CA GLU A 7 -11.83 -25.08 -4.01
C GLU A 7 -11.91 -23.63 -3.51
N SER A 8 -12.07 -22.66 -4.42
CA SER A 8 -12.27 -21.25 -4.08
C SER A 8 -13.52 -21.01 -3.23
N ASN A 9 -14.65 -21.64 -3.59
CA ASN A 9 -15.90 -21.51 -2.83
C ASN A 9 -15.84 -22.19 -1.45
N TYR A 10 -15.12 -23.32 -1.33
CA TYR A 10 -14.93 -23.99 -0.06
C TYR A 10 -14.04 -23.18 0.89
N TYR A 11 -12.97 -22.57 0.37
CA TYR A 11 -12.13 -21.63 1.12
C TYR A 11 -12.92 -20.39 1.54
N ARG A 12 -13.76 -19.81 0.66
CA ARG A 12 -14.66 -18.69 1.01
C ARG A 12 -15.59 -19.04 2.17
N MET A 13 -16.22 -20.23 2.15
CA MET A 13 -17.10 -20.70 3.22
C MET A 13 -16.36 -20.94 4.54
N LEU A 14 -15.15 -21.49 4.50
CA LEU A 14 -14.33 -21.72 5.69
C LEU A 14 -13.79 -20.42 6.29
N VAL A 15 -13.41 -19.47 5.44
CA VAL A 15 -13.00 -18.12 5.85
C VAL A 15 -14.19 -17.41 6.48
N THR A 16 -15.36 -17.33 5.83
CA THR A 16 -16.56 -16.71 6.44
C THR A 16 -16.99 -17.35 7.76
N ARG A 17 -16.89 -18.68 7.91
CA ARG A 17 -17.16 -19.33 9.22
C ARG A 17 -16.14 -19.00 10.30
N LYS A 18 -14.84 -18.93 9.97
CA LYS A 18 -13.80 -18.51 10.93
C LYS A 18 -13.87 -17.01 11.26
N LEU A 19 -14.36 -16.19 10.33
CA LEU A 19 -14.59 -14.76 10.51
C LEU A 19 -15.74 -14.47 11.48
N GLN A 20 -16.78 -15.32 11.51
CA GLN A 20 -17.87 -15.23 12.51
C GLN A 20 -17.43 -15.64 13.92
N THR A 21 -16.37 -16.44 14.06
CA THR A 21 -15.75 -16.78 15.34
C THR A 21 -14.52 -15.92 15.61
N CYS A 22 -14.56 -14.63 15.24
CA CYS A 22 -13.56 -13.70 15.76
C CYS A 22 -13.61 -13.75 17.29
N PRO A 23 -12.47 -14.00 17.97
CA PRO A 23 -12.43 -13.90 19.42
C PRO A 23 -12.92 -12.51 19.81
N ASP A 24 -13.74 -12.44 20.87
CA ASP A 24 -14.33 -11.19 21.36
C ASP A 24 -13.22 -10.13 21.52
N MET A 25 -13.25 -9.12 20.64
CA MET A 25 -12.17 -8.13 20.46
C MET A 25 -12.10 -7.16 21.65
N SER A 26 -12.90 -7.38 22.69
CA SER A 26 -12.90 -6.63 23.96
C SER A 26 -11.60 -6.81 24.76
N ASN A 27 -10.82 -7.87 24.49
CA ASN A 27 -9.55 -8.16 25.16
C ASN A 27 -8.32 -7.80 24.29
N LEU A 28 -8.29 -6.63 23.65
CA LEU A 28 -7.10 -6.14 22.93
C LEU A 28 -5.98 -5.84 23.93
N PRO A 29 -4.80 -6.50 23.87
CA PRO A 29 -3.83 -6.42 24.96
C PRO A 29 -2.90 -5.19 24.93
N SER A 30 -2.96 -4.33 23.90
CA SER A 30 -2.21 -3.07 23.86
C SER A 30 -3.02 -1.87 23.38
N ASP A 31 -3.05 -0.81 24.21
CA ASP A 31 -3.63 0.50 23.88
C ASP A 31 -3.16 1.05 22.53
N LYS A 32 -1.93 0.69 22.11
CA LYS A 32 -1.31 1.10 20.85
C LYS A 32 -2.02 0.53 19.62
N ALA A 33 -2.44 -0.73 19.65
CA ALA A 33 -3.14 -1.35 18.53
C ALA A 33 -4.55 -0.74 18.36
N ILE A 34 -5.21 -0.43 19.48
CA ILE A 34 -6.49 0.30 19.50
C ILE A 34 -6.30 1.72 18.95
N GLU A 35 -5.27 2.45 19.39
CA GLU A 35 -4.96 3.79 18.89
C GLU A 35 -4.74 3.79 17.37
N LEU A 36 -3.96 2.84 16.86
CA LEU A 36 -3.68 2.70 15.43
C LEU A 36 -4.95 2.35 14.63
N ARG A 37 -5.76 1.41 15.13
CA ARG A 37 -7.07 1.09 14.54
C ARG A 37 -7.97 2.31 14.48
N ASN A 38 -8.05 3.07 15.57
CA ASN A 38 -8.84 4.29 15.63
C ASN A 38 -8.32 5.35 14.64
N PHE A 39 -7.02 5.47 14.48
CA PHE A 39 -6.41 6.35 13.48
C PHE A 39 -6.79 5.93 12.05
N ILE A 40 -6.67 4.65 11.70
CA ILE A 40 -7.05 4.12 10.38
C ILE A 40 -8.55 4.31 10.14
N ASN A 41 -9.38 4.04 11.14
CA ASN A 41 -10.82 4.26 11.05
C ASN A 41 -11.15 5.73 10.79
N ARG A 42 -10.42 6.66 11.44
CA ARG A 42 -10.57 8.09 11.18
C ARG A 42 -10.16 8.47 9.76
N LEU A 43 -9.03 7.94 9.26
CA LEU A 43 -8.60 8.16 7.88
C LEU A 43 -9.62 7.64 6.87
N GLY A 44 -10.08 6.40 7.05
CA GLY A 44 -11.11 5.83 6.19
C GLY A 44 -12.42 6.62 6.24
N ASN A 45 -12.83 7.07 7.43
CA ASN A 45 -14.01 7.93 7.59
C ASN A 45 -13.89 9.32 6.94
N ILE A 46 -12.66 9.86 6.80
CA ILE A 46 -12.40 11.10 6.05
C ILE A 46 -12.41 10.81 4.55
N TYR A 47 -11.78 9.72 4.15
CA TYR A 47 -11.72 9.26 2.76
C TYR A 47 -13.07 8.78 2.22
N GLY A 48 -14.05 8.51 3.10
CA GLY A 48 -15.41 8.10 2.75
C GLY A 48 -15.66 6.59 2.79
N THR A 49 -14.66 5.79 3.19
CA THR A 49 -14.84 4.35 3.43
C THR A 49 -15.57 4.15 4.77
N ASN A 50 -16.84 3.77 4.72
CA ASN A 50 -17.58 3.40 5.93
C ASN A 50 -17.18 1.99 6.37
N PHE A 51 -16.68 1.85 7.59
CA PHE A 51 -16.48 0.53 8.21
C PHE A 51 -17.81 -0.01 8.79
N PRO A 52 -17.88 -1.31 9.07
CA PRO A 52 -18.40 -2.41 8.26
C PRO A 52 -19.95 -2.53 8.23
N ASN A 53 -20.72 -1.47 8.48
CA ASN A 53 -22.19 -1.56 8.61
C ASN A 53 -23.00 -0.83 7.54
N ALA A 54 -22.39 -0.37 6.46
CA ALA A 54 -23.05 0.56 5.56
C ALA A 54 -23.32 -0.06 4.18
N LYS A 55 -24.35 -0.90 4.09
CA LYS A 55 -25.03 -1.16 2.80
C LYS A 55 -25.57 0.14 2.14
N MET A 56 -25.61 1.24 2.90
CA MET A 56 -25.94 2.57 2.41
C MET A 56 -24.68 3.42 2.27
N MET A 57 -24.56 4.10 1.13
CA MET A 57 -23.54 5.09 0.84
C MET A 57 -23.37 6.04 2.03
N SER A 58 -22.14 6.22 2.51
CA SER A 58 -21.90 7.15 3.62
C SER A 58 -22.29 8.56 3.19
N PRO A 59 -22.99 9.35 4.03
CA PRO A 59 -23.30 10.74 3.70
C PRO A 59 -22.05 11.57 3.35
N ARG A 60 -20.89 11.18 3.89
CA ARG A 60 -19.59 11.79 3.61
C ARG A 60 -19.09 11.47 2.21
N LEU A 61 -19.12 10.20 1.80
CA LEU A 61 -18.73 9.78 0.46
C LEU A 61 -19.65 10.43 -0.59
N PHE A 62 -20.95 10.47 -0.31
CA PHE A 62 -21.92 11.17 -1.16
C PHE A 62 -21.61 12.66 -1.26
N GLY A 63 -21.33 13.32 -0.13
CA GLY A 63 -20.88 14.71 -0.09
C GLY A 63 -19.60 14.95 -0.91
N SER A 64 -18.59 14.08 -0.77
CA SER A 64 -17.33 14.17 -1.52
C SER A 64 -17.55 14.00 -3.03
N ILE A 65 -18.42 13.09 -3.45
CA ILE A 65 -18.76 12.89 -4.86
C ILE A 65 -19.52 14.09 -5.41
N ILE A 66 -20.51 14.61 -4.68
CA ILE A 66 -21.21 15.85 -5.07
C ILE A 66 -20.23 17.00 -5.19
N LEU A 67 -19.31 17.15 -4.25
CA LEU A 67 -18.28 18.18 -4.29
C LEU A 67 -17.43 18.06 -5.55
N CYS A 68 -16.95 16.86 -5.90
CA CYS A 68 -16.16 16.62 -7.11
C CYS A 68 -16.96 16.95 -8.38
N ILE A 69 -18.23 16.51 -8.45
CA ILE A 69 -19.11 16.80 -9.59
C ILE A 69 -19.34 18.30 -9.72
N THR A 70 -19.59 18.98 -8.61
CA THR A 70 -19.82 20.44 -8.60
C THR A 70 -18.57 21.18 -9.08
N MET A 71 -17.38 20.77 -8.60
CA MET A 71 -16.11 21.35 -9.03
C MET A 71 -15.87 21.15 -10.53
N LEU A 72 -16.12 19.94 -11.06
CA LEU A 72 -15.96 19.66 -12.50
C LEU A 72 -16.96 20.45 -13.36
N ILE A 73 -18.21 20.60 -12.91
CA ILE A 73 -19.20 21.41 -13.64
C ILE A 73 -18.75 22.89 -13.67
N MET A 74 -18.29 23.41 -12.54
CA MET A 74 -17.83 24.80 -12.45
C MET A 74 -16.56 25.03 -13.27
N GLN A 75 -15.63 24.07 -13.31
CA GLN A 75 -14.46 24.10 -14.18
C GLN A 75 -14.83 24.04 -15.67
N GLY A 76 -15.74 23.14 -16.05
CA GLY A 76 -16.23 23.02 -17.42
C GLY A 76 -16.91 24.30 -17.93
N ASN A 77 -17.66 24.99 -17.08
CA ASN A 77 -18.21 26.32 -17.41
C ASN A 77 -17.10 27.36 -17.61
N GLY A 78 -16.05 27.32 -16.79
CA GLY A 78 -14.88 28.16 -16.96
C GLY A 78 -14.18 27.93 -18.30
N PHE A 79 -14.09 26.68 -18.76
CA PHE A 79 -13.53 26.32 -20.06
C PHE A 79 -14.23 27.03 -21.22
N ILE A 80 -15.57 27.07 -21.19
CA ILE A 80 -16.39 27.73 -22.23
C ILE A 80 -16.14 29.24 -22.24
N LEU A 81 -16.04 29.86 -21.06
CA LEU A 81 -15.84 31.31 -20.93
C LEU A 81 -14.44 31.77 -21.37
N ILE A 82 -13.46 30.86 -21.30
CA ILE A 82 -12.06 31.16 -21.58
C ILE A 82 -11.68 30.96 -23.03
N TRP A 83 -12.49 30.22 -23.79
CA TRP A 83 -12.24 30.01 -25.20
C TRP A 83 -12.13 31.36 -25.94
N PRO A 84 -11.07 31.60 -26.74
CA PRO A 84 -10.07 30.64 -27.26
C PRO A 84 -8.68 30.68 -26.58
N ASP A 85 -8.54 31.19 -25.35
CA ASP A 85 -7.24 31.29 -24.68
C ASP A 85 -6.69 29.90 -24.28
N ILE A 86 -5.82 29.36 -25.16
CA ILE A 86 -5.20 28.03 -25.03
C ILE A 86 -4.47 27.87 -23.69
N LEU A 87 -3.90 28.94 -23.15
CA LEU A 87 -3.04 28.86 -21.98
C LEU A 87 -3.87 28.71 -20.71
N LYS A 88 -4.93 29.50 -20.60
CA LYS A 88 -5.93 29.33 -19.54
C LYS A 88 -6.62 27.95 -19.66
N ILE A 89 -6.85 27.44 -20.87
CA ILE A 89 -7.34 26.07 -21.13
C ILE A 89 -6.38 25.02 -20.58
N CYS A 90 -5.08 25.11 -20.88
CA CYS A 90 -4.07 24.18 -20.38
C CYS A 90 -4.03 24.17 -18.85
N ASN A 91 -4.15 25.33 -18.21
CA ASN A 91 -4.21 25.42 -16.76
C ASN A 91 -5.47 24.74 -16.20
N SER A 92 -6.66 24.96 -16.80
CA SER A 92 -7.88 24.24 -16.41
C SER A 92 -7.71 22.72 -16.45
N ILE A 93 -7.11 22.19 -17.52
CA ILE A 93 -6.91 20.76 -17.74
C ILE A 93 -6.07 20.14 -16.62
N LEU A 94 -5.00 20.81 -16.16
CA LEU A 94 -4.17 20.33 -15.04
C LEU A 94 -4.96 20.14 -13.74
N LEU A 95 -5.98 20.96 -13.53
CA LEU A 95 -6.75 20.97 -12.28
C LEU A 95 -7.95 20.04 -12.37
N GLU A 96 -8.54 19.95 -13.56
CA GLU A 96 -9.51 18.91 -13.88
C GLU A 96 -8.90 17.51 -13.73
N SER A 97 -7.61 17.31 -14.03
CA SER A 97 -6.96 16.01 -13.85
C SER A 97 -6.96 15.56 -12.38
N ILE A 98 -6.72 16.48 -11.44
CA ILE A 98 -6.75 16.19 -9.98
C ILE A 98 -8.19 15.84 -9.55
N ALA A 99 -9.18 16.61 -9.99
CA ALA A 99 -10.59 16.36 -9.66
C ALA A 99 -11.08 15.03 -10.25
N LEU A 100 -10.69 14.72 -11.49
CA LEU A 100 -10.99 13.48 -12.17
C LEU A 100 -10.35 12.27 -11.47
N GLN A 101 -9.08 12.39 -11.07
CA GLN A 101 -8.37 11.37 -10.30
C GLN A 101 -9.08 11.10 -8.97
N LEU A 102 -9.47 12.15 -8.24
CA LEU A 102 -10.23 11.99 -7.00
C LEU A 102 -11.58 11.31 -7.24
N MET A 103 -12.32 11.73 -8.27
CA MET A 103 -13.61 11.12 -8.63
C MET A 103 -13.45 9.62 -8.91
N ILE A 104 -12.48 9.24 -9.74
CA ILE A 104 -12.26 7.84 -10.09
C ILE A 104 -11.82 7.03 -8.87
N ARG A 105 -10.99 7.61 -7.99
CA ARG A 105 -10.62 6.98 -6.71
C ARG A 105 -11.83 6.73 -5.81
N LEU A 106 -12.68 7.73 -5.61
CA LEU A 106 -13.91 7.61 -4.82
C LEU A 106 -14.89 6.61 -5.44
N PHE A 107 -15.03 6.62 -6.77
CA PHE A 107 -15.89 5.70 -7.50
C PHE A 107 -15.40 4.26 -7.41
N ASN A 108 -14.11 4.01 -7.64
CA ASN A 108 -13.52 2.69 -7.49
C ASN A 108 -13.73 2.15 -6.08
N ARG A 109 -13.61 3.00 -5.06
CA ARG A 109 -13.90 2.62 -3.67
C ARG A 109 -15.36 2.29 -3.44
N PHE A 110 -16.26 3.09 -3.98
CA PHE A 110 -17.69 2.84 -3.86
C PHE A 110 -18.11 1.51 -4.50
N VAL A 111 -17.57 1.21 -5.69
CA VAL A 111 -17.98 0.05 -6.48
C VAL A 111 -17.32 -1.25 -6.03
N ARG A 112 -16.02 -1.24 -5.70
CA ARG A 112 -15.26 -2.49 -5.53
C ARG A 112 -15.12 -2.99 -4.09
N ASP A 113 -15.31 -2.17 -3.05
CA ASP A 113 -14.38 -2.30 -1.93
C ASP A 113 -14.89 -2.72 -0.55
N ASP A 114 -16.16 -3.11 -0.38
CA ASP A 114 -16.64 -3.35 0.99
C ASP A 114 -16.06 -4.64 1.61
N GLU A 115 -15.97 -5.74 0.84
CA GLU A 115 -15.50 -7.03 1.35
C GLU A 115 -13.96 -7.11 1.44
N ASN A 116 -13.25 -6.69 0.39
CA ASN A 116 -11.78 -6.75 0.34
C ASN A 116 -11.12 -5.79 1.35
N THR A 117 -11.66 -4.57 1.52
CA THR A 117 -11.16 -3.63 2.54
C THR A 117 -11.31 -4.21 3.95
N THR A 118 -12.47 -4.78 4.26
CA THR A 118 -12.74 -5.37 5.57
C THR A 118 -11.77 -6.52 5.86
N LEU A 119 -11.54 -7.39 4.87
CA LEU A 119 -10.60 -8.50 4.98
C LEU A 119 -9.14 -8.02 5.11
N LEU A 120 -8.73 -6.99 4.36
CA LEU A 120 -7.40 -6.35 4.49
C LEU A 120 -7.17 -5.79 5.89
N ILE A 121 -8.17 -5.09 6.44
CA ILE A 121 -8.10 -4.54 7.80
C ILE A 121 -7.98 -5.65 8.81
N GLN A 122 -8.78 -6.69 8.68
CA GLN A 122 -8.72 -7.80 9.59
C GLN A 122 -7.39 -8.54 9.53
N LYS A 123 -6.86 -8.81 8.33
CA LYS A 123 -5.50 -9.35 8.18
C LYS A 123 -4.47 -8.41 8.81
N SER A 124 -4.60 -7.10 8.60
CA SER A 124 -3.71 -6.11 9.22
C SER A 124 -3.74 -6.16 10.74
N ILE A 125 -4.93 -6.29 11.35
CA ILE A 125 -5.11 -6.38 12.80
C ILE A 125 -4.57 -7.71 13.33
N ASN A 126 -4.82 -8.81 12.63
CA ASN A 126 -4.31 -10.13 13.01
C ASN A 126 -2.77 -10.17 13.06
N ILE A 127 -2.09 -9.39 12.22
CA ILE A 127 -0.63 -9.22 12.28
C ILE A 127 -0.20 -8.62 13.62
N PHE A 128 -0.93 -7.65 14.17
CA PHE A 128 -0.65 -7.09 15.49
C PHE A 128 -0.86 -8.13 16.61
N TYR A 129 -1.94 -8.90 16.55
CA TYR A 129 -2.22 -9.95 17.54
C TYR A 129 -1.14 -11.04 17.55
N MET A 130 -0.73 -11.53 16.37
CA MET A 130 0.31 -12.56 16.24
C MET A 130 1.66 -12.14 16.85
N ARG A 131 1.90 -10.82 17.02
CA ARG A 131 3.14 -10.26 17.58
C ARG A 131 3.14 -10.16 19.08
N GLU A 132 1.98 -9.90 19.68
CA GLU A 132 1.87 -9.64 21.10
C GLU A 132 2.02 -10.91 21.95
N GLU A 133 1.63 -12.06 21.38
CA GLU A 133 1.41 -13.31 22.11
C GLU A 133 2.68 -14.17 22.31
N LYS A 134 3.74 -14.06 21.48
CA LYS A 134 4.70 -15.18 21.35
C LYS A 134 6.16 -14.96 21.76
N VAL A 135 6.75 -13.76 21.70
CA VAL A 135 8.18 -13.54 22.06
C VAL A 135 8.45 -12.08 22.42
N ILE A 136 9.27 -11.79 23.45
CA ILE A 136 9.72 -10.43 23.81
C ILE A 136 10.33 -9.69 22.60
N GLN A 137 11.11 -10.40 21.77
CA GLN A 137 11.72 -9.86 20.56
C GLN A 137 10.67 -9.35 19.55
N ASN A 138 9.51 -10.01 19.46
CA ASN A 138 8.42 -9.58 18.56
C ASN A 138 7.80 -8.26 19.03
N ARG A 139 7.70 -8.04 20.35
CA ARG A 139 7.21 -6.78 20.92
C ARG A 139 8.14 -5.62 20.62
N ILE A 140 9.46 -5.82 20.78
CA ILE A 140 10.47 -4.80 20.44
C ILE A 140 10.41 -4.45 18.95
N ALA A 141 10.32 -5.46 18.07
CA ALA A 141 10.18 -5.25 16.64
C ALA A 141 8.86 -4.56 16.26
N LEU A 142 7.77 -4.87 16.97
CA LEU A 142 6.47 -4.22 16.77
C LEU A 142 6.51 -2.75 17.18
N ASP A 143 7.06 -2.43 18.35
CA ASP A 143 7.17 -1.06 18.84
C ASP A 143 8.03 -0.20 17.92
N SER A 144 9.15 -0.74 17.45
CA SER A 144 9.98 -0.10 16.43
C SER A 144 9.19 0.17 15.15
N HIS A 145 8.43 -0.82 14.67
CA HIS A 145 7.62 -0.67 13.47
C HIS A 145 6.50 0.37 13.64
N ILE A 146 5.76 0.36 14.74
CA ILE A 146 4.71 1.35 15.02
C ILE A 146 5.31 2.75 15.05
N LYS A 147 6.48 2.93 15.65
CA LYS A 147 7.18 4.23 15.68
C LYS A 147 7.52 4.68 14.25
N THR A 148 8.12 3.83 13.44
CA THR A 148 8.46 4.13 12.04
C THR A 148 7.22 4.43 11.21
N LEU A 149 6.14 3.65 11.38
CA LEU A 149 4.86 3.86 10.71
C LEU A 149 4.24 5.21 11.07
N LYS A 150 4.21 5.57 12.36
CA LYS A 150 3.72 6.90 12.80
C LYS A 150 4.55 8.03 12.21
N ILE A 151 5.88 7.88 12.14
CA ILE A 151 6.76 8.89 11.51
C ILE A 151 6.47 9.00 10.02
N ALA A 152 6.37 7.88 9.29
CA ALA A 152 6.10 7.86 7.86
C ALA A 152 4.74 8.49 7.53
N LEU A 153 3.68 8.14 8.28
CA LEU A 153 2.35 8.70 8.11
C LEU A 153 2.31 10.22 8.40
N LYS A 154 3.01 10.68 9.44
CA LYS A 154 3.13 12.12 9.73
C LYS A 154 3.90 12.86 8.64
N ALA A 155 5.04 12.31 8.20
CA ALA A 155 5.82 12.90 7.13
C ALA A 155 5.02 13.00 5.84
N TYR A 156 4.28 11.94 5.48
CA TYR A 156 3.39 11.94 4.32
C TYR A 156 2.30 12.99 4.44
N LEU A 157 1.62 13.07 5.59
CA LEU A 157 0.59 14.08 5.84
C LEU A 157 1.16 15.50 5.69
N THR A 158 2.34 15.76 6.26
CA THR A 158 3.01 17.07 6.15
C THR A 158 3.38 17.39 4.71
N ILE A 159 4.00 16.45 3.98
CA ILE A 159 4.37 16.62 2.57
C ILE A 159 3.11 16.89 1.74
N GLY A 160 2.07 16.06 1.88
CA GLY A 160 0.81 16.25 1.17
C GLY A 160 0.17 17.61 1.46
N LEU A 161 0.09 18.03 2.71
CA LEU A 161 -0.48 19.34 3.07
C LEU A 161 0.31 20.50 2.44
N ILE A 162 1.65 20.42 2.44
CA ILE A 162 2.49 21.42 1.76
C ILE A 162 2.21 21.39 0.26
N THR A 163 2.21 20.21 -0.34
CA THR A 163 2.01 20.01 -1.77
C THR A 163 0.70 20.60 -2.29
N TYR A 164 -0.42 20.42 -1.58
CA TYR A 164 -1.71 20.98 -2.02
C TYR A 164 -1.91 22.46 -1.63
N THR A 165 -1.18 23.00 -0.64
CA THR A 165 -1.33 24.41 -0.22
C THR A 165 -0.44 25.36 -1.01
N VAL A 166 0.77 24.94 -1.38
CA VAL A 166 1.74 25.79 -2.08
C VAL A 166 1.19 26.37 -3.39
N PRO A 167 0.52 25.60 -4.29
CA PRO A 167 0.00 26.15 -5.53
C PRO A 167 -1.03 27.26 -5.28
N SER A 168 -1.95 27.05 -4.34
CA SER A 168 -2.96 28.05 -3.95
C SER A 168 -2.34 29.32 -3.35
N ILE A 169 -1.34 29.19 -2.49
CA ILE A 169 -0.62 30.34 -1.91
C ILE A 169 0.21 31.06 -2.98
N SER A 170 0.84 30.32 -3.89
CA SER A 170 1.66 30.89 -4.95
C SER A 170 0.86 31.79 -5.89
N ALA A 171 -0.40 31.44 -6.17
CA ALA A 171 -1.28 32.27 -6.99
C ALA A 171 -1.74 33.55 -6.29
N LEU A 172 -1.97 33.49 -4.97
CA LEU A 172 -2.24 34.68 -4.16
C LEU A 172 -1.04 35.64 -4.17
N ILE A 173 0.17 35.10 -3.96
CA ILE A 173 1.42 35.87 -4.01
C ILE A 173 1.60 36.50 -5.41
N TYR A 174 1.37 35.72 -6.47
CA TYR A 174 1.44 36.20 -7.85
C TYR A 174 0.51 37.39 -8.06
N SER A 175 -0.77 37.27 -7.68
CA SER A 175 -1.76 38.34 -7.81
C SER A 175 -1.36 39.61 -7.06
N MET A 176 -0.76 39.48 -5.87
CA MET A 176 -0.26 40.62 -5.10
C MET A 176 0.94 41.32 -5.74
N ILE A 177 1.88 40.56 -6.32
CA ILE A 177 3.10 41.11 -6.92
C ILE A 177 2.80 41.85 -8.21
N TYR A 178 2.03 41.22 -9.11
CA TYR A 178 1.77 41.76 -10.44
C TYR A 178 0.56 42.71 -10.49
N LYS A 179 -0.21 42.81 -9.40
CA LYS A 179 -1.45 43.60 -9.32
C LYS A 179 -2.47 43.21 -10.38
N GLU A 180 -2.45 41.96 -10.82
CA GLU A 180 -3.41 41.38 -11.74
C GLU A 180 -4.33 40.41 -10.99
N PHE A 181 -5.62 40.43 -11.30
CA PHE A 181 -6.58 39.45 -10.77
C PHE A 181 -6.35 38.10 -11.46
N PHE A 182 -5.39 37.34 -10.94
CA PHE A 182 -5.03 36.04 -11.47
C PHE A 182 -5.67 34.93 -10.65
N LEU A 183 -6.63 34.22 -11.25
CA LEU A 183 -7.19 33.03 -10.65
C LEU A 183 -6.32 31.81 -10.98
N PHE A 184 -5.83 31.12 -9.95
CA PHE A 184 -5.04 29.88 -10.08
C PHE A 184 -5.76 28.82 -10.92
N VAL A 185 -7.07 28.71 -10.72
CA VAL A 185 -7.97 27.89 -11.51
C VAL A 185 -8.99 28.85 -12.07
N PRO A 186 -9.28 28.81 -13.37
CA PRO A 186 -10.39 29.54 -13.92
C PRO A 186 -11.72 28.92 -13.50
N PHE A 187 -12.04 29.16 -12.25
CA PHE A 187 -13.23 28.72 -11.58
C PHE A 187 -14.12 29.95 -11.46
N TYR A 188 -15.26 29.92 -12.15
CA TYR A 188 -16.21 31.03 -12.14
C TYR A 188 -17.44 30.61 -11.33
N VAL A 189 -17.59 31.22 -10.15
CA VAL A 189 -18.84 31.15 -9.40
C VAL A 189 -19.92 31.86 -10.21
N PRO A 190 -21.10 31.23 -10.43
CA PRO A 190 -22.20 31.87 -11.12
C PRO A 190 -22.47 33.28 -10.59
N PHE A 191 -22.72 34.22 -11.49
CA PHE A 191 -23.01 35.63 -11.18
C PHE A 191 -21.85 36.43 -10.55
N THR A 192 -20.61 35.96 -10.68
CA THR A 192 -19.42 36.71 -10.27
C THR A 192 -18.56 37.06 -11.48
N ASP A 193 -17.96 38.25 -11.48
CA ASP A 193 -16.99 38.71 -12.49
C ASP A 193 -15.65 39.02 -11.80
N PRO A 194 -14.79 38.01 -11.61
CA PRO A 194 -13.53 38.15 -10.88
C PRO A 194 -12.51 39.02 -11.62
N GLU A 195 -12.70 39.31 -12.91
CA GLU A 195 -11.82 40.19 -13.66
C GLU A 195 -12.15 41.67 -13.43
N ARG A 196 -13.41 41.98 -13.10
CA ARG A 196 -13.87 43.37 -12.89
C ARG A 196 -13.93 43.79 -11.43
N PHE A 197 -14.35 42.91 -10.53
CA PHE A 197 -14.64 43.27 -9.14
C PHE A 197 -13.73 42.55 -8.15
N MET A 198 -13.07 43.31 -7.26
CA MET A 198 -12.19 42.76 -6.22
C MET A 198 -12.92 41.80 -5.27
N PHE A 199 -14.18 42.08 -4.93
CA PHE A 199 -14.97 41.19 -4.08
C PHE A 199 -15.18 39.82 -4.73
N ASP A 200 -15.53 39.81 -6.03
CA ASP A 200 -15.75 38.59 -6.80
C ASP A 200 -14.47 37.78 -6.94
N PHE A 201 -13.33 38.45 -7.16
CA PHE A 201 -12.02 37.81 -7.16
C PHE A 201 -11.70 37.14 -5.81
N LEU A 202 -11.91 37.85 -4.70
CA LEU A 202 -11.65 37.32 -3.36
C LEU A 202 -12.59 36.14 -3.04
N LEU A 203 -13.85 36.22 -3.43
CA LEU A 203 -14.83 35.15 -3.23
C LEU A 203 -14.46 33.89 -4.02
N ASN A 204 -14.15 34.04 -5.31
CA ASN A 204 -13.70 32.91 -6.16
C ASN A 204 -12.42 32.28 -5.60
N THR A 205 -11.45 33.12 -5.21
CA THR A 205 -10.18 32.63 -4.65
C THR A 205 -10.40 31.90 -3.32
N LEU A 206 -11.26 32.41 -2.44
CA LEU A 206 -11.57 31.76 -1.17
C LEU A 206 -12.24 30.40 -1.38
N ILE A 207 -13.26 30.32 -2.24
CA ILE A 207 -13.94 29.07 -2.56
C ILE A 207 -12.95 28.07 -3.15
N LEU A 208 -12.05 28.54 -4.02
CA LEU A 208 -11.07 27.70 -4.65
C LEU A 208 -10.03 27.14 -3.68
N VAL A 209 -9.50 27.98 -2.77
CA VAL A 209 -8.57 27.55 -1.72
C VAL A 209 -9.22 26.53 -0.78
N LEU A 210 -10.48 26.76 -0.40
CA LEU A 210 -11.23 25.81 0.43
C LEU A 210 -11.50 24.51 -0.32
N GLY A 211 -11.87 24.58 -1.60
CA GLY A 211 -12.08 23.42 -2.46
C GLY A 211 -10.81 22.60 -2.64
N SER A 212 -9.68 23.23 -2.94
CA SER A 212 -8.39 22.54 -3.12
C SER A 212 -7.91 21.90 -1.83
N LEU A 213 -8.08 22.56 -0.68
CA LEU A 213 -7.78 22.00 0.63
C LEU A 213 -8.64 20.76 0.94
N LEU A 214 -9.94 20.81 0.66
CA LEU A 214 -10.83 19.68 0.87
C LEU A 214 -10.47 18.50 -0.04
N ILE A 215 -10.24 18.75 -1.33
CA ILE A 215 -9.79 17.75 -2.30
C ILE A 215 -8.46 17.14 -1.83
N GLY A 216 -7.49 17.97 -1.46
CA GLY A 216 -6.19 17.55 -0.96
C GLY A 216 -6.30 16.69 0.30
N ILE A 217 -7.13 17.06 1.27
CA ILE A 217 -7.36 16.25 2.49
C ILE A 217 -7.92 14.87 2.13
N ILE A 218 -8.90 14.80 1.21
CA ILE A 218 -9.48 13.52 0.80
C ILE A 218 -8.43 12.67 0.07
N MET A 219 -7.68 13.25 -0.86
CA MET A 219 -6.60 12.59 -1.59
C MET A 219 -5.52 12.04 -0.66
N ILE A 220 -4.97 12.89 0.22
CA ILE A 220 -3.98 12.50 1.24
C ILE A 220 -4.53 11.38 2.12
N SER A 221 -5.80 11.45 2.53
CA SER A 221 -6.39 10.42 3.38
C SER A 221 -6.45 9.06 2.67
N GLY A 222 -6.79 9.05 1.38
CA GLY A 222 -6.77 7.84 0.55
C GLY A 222 -5.37 7.25 0.40
N ASP A 223 -4.38 8.10 0.14
CA ASP A 223 -3.01 7.63 0.00
C ASP A 223 -2.41 7.16 1.33
N LEU A 224 -2.68 7.85 2.45
CA LEU A 224 -2.29 7.42 3.79
C LEU A 224 -2.89 6.06 4.14
N PHE A 225 -4.13 5.81 3.70
CA PHE A 225 -4.80 4.53 3.88
C PHE A 225 -4.10 3.41 3.09
N ASN A 226 -3.75 3.66 1.82
CA ASN A 226 -2.98 2.71 1.02
C ASN A 226 -1.56 2.49 1.58
N LEU A 227 -0.87 3.57 1.95
CA LEU A 227 0.45 3.56 2.59
C LEU A 227 0.46 2.70 3.85
N TYR A 228 -0.58 2.82 4.68
CA TYR A 228 -0.71 2.02 5.89
C TYR A 228 -0.66 0.52 5.59
N PHE A 229 -1.48 0.02 4.67
CA PHE A 229 -1.53 -1.42 4.37
C PHE A 229 -0.25 -1.91 3.70
N ILE A 230 0.30 -1.14 2.77
CA ILE A 230 1.56 -1.52 2.11
C ILE A 230 2.69 -1.60 3.13
N LEU A 231 2.77 -0.65 4.08
CA LEU A 231 3.79 -0.69 5.13
C LEU A 231 3.60 -1.84 6.14
N GLN A 232 2.43 -2.52 6.19
CA GLN A 232 2.25 -3.75 6.96
C GLN A 232 2.97 -4.97 6.34
N THR A 233 3.53 -4.87 5.14
CA THR A 233 4.37 -5.93 4.57
C THR A 233 5.68 -6.10 5.33
N ILE A 234 6.33 -4.98 5.71
CA ILE A 234 7.57 -4.96 6.49
C ILE A 234 7.45 -5.79 7.79
N PRO A 235 6.43 -5.58 8.63
CA PRO A 235 6.28 -6.33 9.84
C PRO A 235 6.00 -7.82 9.61
N MET A 236 5.24 -8.19 8.58
CA MET A 236 4.99 -9.59 8.23
C MET A 236 6.28 -10.32 7.86
N VAL A 237 7.06 -9.74 6.95
CA VAL A 237 8.34 -10.32 6.52
C VAL A 237 9.27 -10.47 7.70
N ASN A 238 9.47 -9.44 8.51
CA ASN A 238 10.36 -9.55 9.67
C ASN A 238 9.96 -10.67 10.65
N MET A 239 8.66 -10.93 10.83
CA MET A 239 8.21 -12.07 11.65
C MET A 239 8.55 -13.41 11.03
N ILE A 240 8.26 -13.58 9.74
CA ILE A 240 8.57 -14.82 9.03
C ILE A 240 10.06 -15.10 9.09
N ARG A 241 10.90 -14.08 8.91
CA ARG A 241 12.36 -14.18 9.03
C ARG A 241 12.81 -14.65 10.42
N ILE A 242 12.23 -14.09 11.49
CA ILE A 242 12.52 -14.54 12.86
C ILE A 242 12.12 -16.01 13.04
N LYS A 243 10.96 -16.41 12.53
CA LYS A 243 10.50 -17.82 12.59
C LYS A 243 11.44 -18.75 11.82
N ILE A 244 11.87 -18.39 10.62
CA ILE A 244 12.83 -19.16 9.82
C ILE A 244 14.15 -19.36 10.59
N ARG A 245 14.68 -18.29 11.19
CA ARG A 245 15.93 -18.37 11.97
C ARG A 245 15.81 -19.23 13.22
N ASN A 246 14.72 -19.05 13.97
CA ASN A 246 14.44 -19.87 15.15
C ASN A 246 14.31 -21.34 14.73
N PHE A 247 13.57 -21.61 13.65
CA PHE A 247 13.40 -22.95 13.12
C PHE A 247 14.72 -23.56 12.65
N GLY A 248 15.59 -22.80 11.98
CA GLY A 248 16.93 -23.25 11.61
C GLY A 248 17.75 -23.65 12.83
N SER A 249 17.74 -22.83 13.89
CA SER A 249 18.44 -23.15 15.14
C SER A 249 17.87 -24.38 15.87
N GLU A 250 16.57 -24.64 15.74
CA GLU A 250 15.92 -25.84 16.29
C GLU A 250 16.36 -27.11 15.55
N ILE A 251 16.49 -27.04 14.23
CA ILE A 251 16.96 -28.15 13.40
C ILE A 251 18.42 -28.49 13.72
N GLU A 252 19.30 -27.50 13.81
CA GLU A 252 20.70 -27.72 14.15
C GLU A 252 20.85 -28.42 15.51
N LYS A 253 20.13 -27.93 16.54
CA LYS A 253 20.09 -28.55 17.87
C LYS A 253 19.52 -29.95 17.84
N PHE A 254 18.48 -30.17 17.05
CA PHE A 254 17.89 -31.50 16.86
C PHE A 254 18.92 -32.45 16.25
N GLN A 255 19.59 -32.06 15.17
CA GLN A 255 20.62 -32.86 14.50
C GLN A 255 21.78 -33.17 15.44
N GLU A 256 22.28 -32.20 16.20
CA GLU A 256 23.34 -32.41 17.18
C GLU A 256 22.90 -33.40 18.28
N THR A 257 21.66 -33.26 18.77
CA THR A 257 21.08 -34.15 19.77
C THR A 257 20.91 -35.57 19.22
N GLN A 258 20.46 -35.71 17.97
CA GLN A 258 20.33 -37.02 17.31
C GLN A 258 21.70 -37.68 17.13
N ARG A 259 22.73 -36.96 16.68
CA ARG A 259 24.10 -37.48 16.58
C ARG A 259 24.63 -37.96 17.94
N LYS A 260 24.45 -37.19 19.00
CA LYS A 260 24.85 -37.59 20.37
C LYS A 260 24.10 -38.84 20.84
N LYS A 261 22.77 -38.88 20.66
CA LYS A 261 21.95 -40.04 21.06
C LYS A 261 22.28 -41.28 20.25
N TYR A 262 22.53 -41.16 18.96
CA TYR A 262 22.92 -42.27 18.10
C TYR A 262 24.28 -42.85 18.51
N ASN A 263 25.27 -42.00 18.78
CA ASN A 263 26.59 -42.43 19.28
C ASN A 263 26.48 -43.15 20.64
N LEU A 264 25.62 -42.67 21.54
CA LEU A 264 25.35 -43.35 22.81
C LEU A 264 24.59 -44.66 22.62
N PHE A 265 23.62 -44.69 21.70
CA PHE A 265 22.86 -45.88 21.34
C PHE A 265 23.80 -46.99 20.86
N ILE A 266 24.68 -46.71 19.88
CA ILE A 266 25.69 -47.66 19.38
C ILE A 266 26.55 -48.23 20.52
N LYS A 267 27.02 -47.38 21.43
CA LYS A 267 27.82 -47.81 22.59
C LYS A 267 27.05 -48.68 23.58
N SER A 268 25.72 -48.55 23.62
CA SER A 268 24.84 -49.25 24.58
C SER A 268 24.24 -50.55 24.07
N ILE A 269 24.43 -50.91 22.78
CA ILE A 269 23.85 -52.11 22.19
C ILE A 269 24.43 -53.35 22.91
N PRO A 270 23.61 -54.10 23.68
CA PRO A 270 24.06 -55.35 24.31
C PRO A 270 24.29 -56.40 23.21
N SER A 271 25.22 -57.32 23.43
CA SER A 271 25.44 -58.46 22.52
C SER A 271 24.22 -59.39 22.40
N SER A 272 23.19 -59.27 23.24
CA SER A 272 21.97 -60.06 23.15
C SER A 272 20.93 -59.43 22.20
N SER A 273 20.46 -60.24 21.24
CA SER A 273 19.68 -59.78 20.08
C SER A 273 18.29 -59.22 20.41
N THR A 274 17.66 -59.64 21.51
CA THR A 274 16.26 -59.25 21.82
C THR A 274 16.17 -57.86 22.43
N LYS A 275 17.05 -57.51 23.39
CA LYS A 275 17.04 -56.18 24.04
C LYS A 275 17.45 -55.07 23.05
N ALA A 276 18.37 -55.37 22.14
CA ALA A 276 18.79 -54.46 21.08
C ALA A 276 17.59 -54.03 20.20
N LYS A 277 16.76 -54.99 19.76
CA LYS A 277 15.57 -54.72 18.94
C LYS A 277 14.55 -53.82 19.66
N THR A 278 14.29 -54.05 20.96
CA THR A 278 13.35 -53.21 21.72
C THR A 278 13.84 -51.77 21.83
N LEU A 279 15.14 -51.57 22.09
CA LEU A 279 15.72 -50.23 22.18
C LEU A 279 15.71 -49.50 20.83
N GLU A 280 15.95 -50.22 19.73
CA GLU A 280 15.88 -49.68 18.37
C GLU A 280 14.48 -49.16 18.04
N ILE A 281 13.43 -49.94 18.36
CA ILE A 281 12.03 -49.54 18.15
C ILE A 281 11.69 -48.27 18.97
N ILE A 282 12.12 -48.22 20.24
CA ILE A 282 11.88 -47.05 21.11
C ILE A 282 12.60 -45.81 20.57
N PHE A 283 13.86 -45.97 20.14
CA PHE A 283 14.65 -44.89 19.55
C PHE A 283 13.98 -44.37 18.27
N TYR A 284 13.58 -45.27 17.36
CA TYR A 284 12.88 -44.93 16.13
C TYR A 284 11.56 -44.19 16.40
N LYS A 285 10.74 -44.69 17.33
CA LYS A 285 9.45 -44.05 17.67
C LYS A 285 9.64 -42.63 18.21
N ARG A 286 10.65 -42.41 19.06
CA ARG A 286 10.96 -41.08 19.60
C ARG A 286 11.52 -40.15 18.52
N HIS A 287 12.34 -40.66 17.61
CA HIS A 287 12.86 -39.90 16.47
C HIS A 287 11.72 -39.41 15.56
N GLN A 288 10.77 -40.29 15.23
CA GLN A 288 9.58 -39.95 14.44
C GLN A 288 8.73 -38.85 15.09
N GLN A 289 8.56 -38.89 16.42
CA GLN A 289 7.81 -37.85 17.13
C GLN A 289 8.45 -36.46 17.03
N GLU A 290 9.78 -36.38 17.11
CA GLU A 290 10.48 -35.10 16.97
C GLU A 290 10.49 -34.62 15.51
N LEU A 291 10.62 -35.52 14.53
CA LEU A 291 10.46 -35.18 13.11
C LEU A 291 9.08 -34.58 12.83
N MET A 292 8.00 -35.16 13.36
CA MET A 292 6.65 -34.61 13.20
C MET A 292 6.52 -33.18 13.77
N LYS A 293 7.26 -32.85 14.85
CA LYS A 293 7.27 -31.47 15.39
C LYS A 293 7.97 -30.51 14.44
N ILE A 294 9.11 -30.91 13.87
CA ILE A 294 9.85 -30.13 12.87
C ILE A 294 9.00 -29.90 11.63
N GLU A 295 8.34 -30.96 11.13
CA GLU A 295 7.44 -30.88 9.97
C GLU A 295 6.25 -29.94 10.23
N LYS A 296 5.67 -29.97 11.43
CA LYS A 296 4.61 -29.03 11.82
C LYS A 296 5.10 -27.58 11.86
N HIS A 297 6.33 -27.34 12.33
CA HIS A 297 6.91 -25.99 12.35
C HIS A 297 7.19 -25.50 10.91
N LEU A 298 7.75 -26.37 10.05
CA LEU A 298 7.94 -26.10 8.62
C LEU A 298 6.64 -25.67 7.93
N VAL A 299 5.56 -26.44 8.11
CA VAL A 299 4.24 -26.12 7.55
C VAL A 299 3.74 -24.76 8.03
N THR A 300 3.96 -24.42 9.31
CA THR A 300 3.56 -23.13 9.86
C THR A 300 4.32 -21.97 9.20
N VAL A 301 5.63 -22.10 9.01
CA VAL A 301 6.46 -21.08 8.34
C VAL A 301 6.04 -20.89 6.88
N ILE A 302 5.80 -21.99 6.16
CA ILE A 302 5.31 -21.95 4.78
C ILE A 302 3.95 -21.26 4.71
N GLN A 303 3.02 -21.63 5.60
CA GLN A 303 1.69 -21.03 5.65
C GLN A 303 1.74 -19.53 5.94
N ASP A 304 2.61 -19.08 6.84
CA ASP A 304 2.80 -17.64 7.10
C ASP A 304 3.33 -16.90 5.86
N SER A 305 4.25 -17.51 5.11
CA SER A 305 4.76 -16.96 3.85
C SER A 305 3.69 -16.89 2.76
N GLN A 306 2.80 -17.88 2.69
CA GLN A 306 1.66 -17.88 1.78
C GLN A 306 0.63 -16.81 2.16
N ASN A 307 0.35 -16.66 3.46
CA ASN A 307 -0.53 -15.60 3.97
C ASN A 307 0.03 -14.20 3.66
N TYR A 308 1.36 -14.05 3.68
CA TYR A 308 2.03 -12.82 3.24
C TYR A 308 1.84 -12.55 1.75
N ASP A 309 2.09 -13.54 0.89
CA ASP A 309 1.89 -13.42 -0.55
C ASP A 309 0.43 -13.05 -0.89
N GLU A 310 -0.54 -13.72 -0.25
CA GLU A 310 -1.96 -13.42 -0.39
C GLU A 310 -2.28 -12.00 0.08
N TYR A 311 -1.67 -11.52 1.17
CA TYR A 311 -1.83 -10.15 1.64
C TYR A 311 -1.30 -9.12 0.63
N VAL A 312 -0.17 -9.39 -0.02
CA VAL A 312 0.36 -8.50 -1.08
C VAL A 312 -0.57 -8.50 -2.30
N LYS A 313 -1.07 -9.66 -2.75
CA LYS A 313 -2.05 -9.75 -3.85
C LYS A 313 -3.34 -8.98 -3.55
N MET A 314 -3.81 -9.04 -2.31
CA MET A 314 -4.97 -8.27 -1.89
C MET A 314 -4.69 -6.76 -1.96
N ASN A 315 -3.53 -6.31 -1.47
CA ASN A 315 -3.13 -4.91 -1.58
C ASN A 315 -2.98 -4.46 -3.04
N GLU A 316 -2.41 -5.30 -3.90
CA GLU A 316 -2.29 -5.05 -5.34
C GLU A 316 -3.68 -4.81 -5.94
N SER A 317 -4.61 -5.77 -5.80
CA SER A 317 -5.97 -5.66 -6.35
C SER A 317 -6.75 -4.43 -5.84
N PHE A 318 -6.42 -3.99 -4.62
CA PHE A 318 -7.04 -2.86 -3.94
C PHE A 318 -6.53 -1.51 -4.46
N ILE A 319 -5.23 -1.40 -4.76
CA ILE A 319 -4.62 -0.16 -5.25
C ILE A 319 -4.60 -0.06 -6.78
N GLU A 320 -4.60 -1.18 -7.50
CA GLU A 320 -4.39 -1.31 -8.95
C GLU A 320 -5.02 -0.20 -9.80
N MET A 321 -6.35 -0.05 -9.72
CA MET A 321 -7.07 0.94 -10.54
C MET A 321 -6.81 2.37 -10.08
N THR A 322 -6.60 2.59 -8.78
CA THR A 322 -6.35 3.93 -8.23
C THR A 322 -4.94 4.41 -8.54
N THR A 323 -3.95 3.52 -8.54
CA THR A 323 -2.57 3.81 -8.95
C THR A 323 -2.47 3.96 -10.46
N PHE A 324 -3.16 3.12 -11.25
CA PHE A 324 -3.21 3.26 -12.71
C PHE A 324 -3.67 4.65 -13.14
N VAL A 325 -4.81 5.10 -12.62
CA VAL A 325 -5.37 6.40 -12.96
C VAL A 325 -4.48 7.54 -12.49
N ALA A 326 -3.95 7.44 -11.26
CA ALA A 326 -3.04 8.44 -10.72
C ALA A 326 -1.77 8.57 -11.56
N VAL A 327 -1.10 7.46 -11.85
CA VAL A 327 0.14 7.43 -12.64
C VAL A 327 -0.11 7.96 -14.05
N SER A 328 -1.19 7.53 -14.71
CA SER A 328 -1.50 7.93 -16.09
C SER A 328 -1.87 9.40 -16.23
N LEU A 329 -2.72 9.92 -15.33
CA LEU A 329 -3.11 11.33 -15.37
C LEU A 329 -1.96 12.24 -14.95
N ASN A 330 -1.20 11.85 -13.93
CA ASN A 330 -0.10 12.66 -13.42
C ASN A 330 1.09 12.71 -14.39
N SER A 331 1.36 11.65 -15.15
CA SER A 331 2.42 11.68 -16.17
C SER A 331 2.10 12.69 -17.28
N LEU A 332 0.86 12.70 -17.77
CA LEU A 332 0.38 13.68 -18.74
C LEU A 332 0.41 15.10 -18.16
N SER A 333 -0.09 15.26 -16.94
CA SER A 333 -0.13 16.55 -16.25
C SER A 333 1.26 17.10 -15.92
N MET A 334 2.27 16.25 -15.68
CA MET A 334 3.66 16.70 -15.52
C MET A 334 4.19 17.39 -16.77
N GLY A 335 3.99 16.80 -17.96
CA GLY A 335 4.45 17.40 -19.22
C GLY A 335 3.80 18.77 -19.46
N LEU A 336 2.50 18.87 -19.22
CA LEU A 336 1.75 20.13 -19.36
C LEU A 336 2.15 21.17 -18.31
N ALA A 337 2.42 20.76 -17.07
CA ALA A 337 2.89 21.65 -16.00
C ALA A 337 4.26 22.25 -16.32
N ILE A 338 5.18 21.46 -16.88
CA ILE A 338 6.49 21.98 -17.29
C ILE A 338 6.36 22.94 -18.47
N LEU A 339 5.49 22.65 -19.45
CA LEU A 339 5.22 23.57 -20.56
C LEU A 339 4.73 24.92 -20.05
N LEU A 340 3.79 24.95 -19.10
CA LEU A 340 3.31 26.19 -18.49
C LEU A 340 4.41 26.91 -17.69
N ALA A 341 5.24 26.16 -16.97
CA ALA A 341 6.39 26.72 -16.27
C ALA A 341 7.37 27.41 -17.23
N TYR A 342 7.62 26.79 -18.40
CA TYR A 342 8.50 27.31 -19.42
C TYR A 342 7.95 28.58 -20.10
N ILE A 343 6.73 28.51 -20.63
CA ILE A 343 6.14 29.60 -21.43
C ILE A 343 6.00 30.88 -20.61
N PHE A 344 5.59 30.76 -19.35
CA PHE A 344 5.23 31.92 -18.56
C PHE A 344 6.22 32.29 -17.45
N SER A 345 7.29 31.51 -17.25
CA SER A 345 8.15 31.64 -16.06
C SER A 345 7.34 31.63 -14.75
N ILE A 346 6.19 30.97 -14.76
CA ILE A 346 5.20 31.04 -13.69
C ILE A 346 5.56 30.02 -12.61
N THR A 347 5.66 30.52 -11.37
CA THR A 347 5.86 29.72 -10.15
C THR A 347 4.82 28.61 -9.98
N ILE A 348 3.61 28.80 -10.51
CA ILE A 348 2.52 27.82 -10.48
C ILE A 348 2.88 26.55 -11.23
N GLY A 349 3.42 26.63 -12.45
CA GLY A 349 3.77 25.43 -13.24
C GLY A 349 4.81 24.56 -12.54
N VAL A 350 5.79 25.19 -11.86
CA VAL A 350 6.77 24.48 -11.02
C VAL A 350 6.09 23.83 -9.82
N SER A 351 5.19 24.53 -9.14
CA SER A 351 4.49 23.98 -7.97
C SER A 351 3.56 22.81 -8.33
N THR A 352 2.86 22.86 -9.47
CA THR A 352 1.99 21.80 -9.94
C THR A 352 2.79 20.61 -10.45
N PHE A 353 3.92 20.84 -11.13
CA PHE A 353 4.86 19.78 -11.47
C PHE A 353 5.34 19.02 -10.23
N LEU A 354 5.77 19.74 -9.18
CA LEU A 354 6.21 19.11 -7.93
C LEU A 354 5.09 18.30 -7.27
N LEU A 355 3.83 18.75 -7.37
CA LEU A 355 2.68 18.00 -6.89
C LEU A 355 2.55 16.65 -7.60
N PHE A 356 2.51 16.65 -8.93
CA PHE A 356 2.39 15.42 -9.70
C PHE A 356 3.61 14.52 -9.54
N PHE A 357 4.81 15.10 -9.47
CA PHE A 357 6.05 14.39 -9.21
C PHE A 357 5.98 13.59 -7.90
N ILE A 358 5.55 14.24 -6.81
CA ILE A 358 5.41 13.60 -5.50
C ILE A 358 4.34 12.51 -5.54
N GLU A 359 3.20 12.77 -6.19
CA GLU A 359 2.11 11.80 -6.31
C GLU A 359 2.49 10.52 -7.08
N VAL A 360 3.43 10.59 -8.04
CA VAL A 360 3.94 9.39 -8.75
C VAL A 360 5.11 8.76 -8.00
N LEU A 361 6.00 9.56 -7.39
CA LEU A 361 7.15 9.08 -6.64
C LEU A 361 6.74 8.14 -5.49
N LEU A 362 5.73 8.55 -4.71
CA LEU A 362 5.30 7.84 -3.51
C LEU A 362 4.83 6.40 -3.77
N PRO A 363 3.91 6.11 -4.70
CA PRO A 363 3.51 4.74 -5.00
C PRO A 363 4.68 3.89 -5.53
N CYS A 364 5.55 4.44 -6.39
CA CYS A 364 6.76 3.75 -6.88
C CYS A 364 7.75 3.41 -5.77
N LEU A 365 7.94 4.32 -4.81
CA LEU A 365 8.74 4.05 -3.62
C LEU A 365 8.13 2.91 -2.79
N LEU A 366 6.80 2.87 -2.68
CA LEU A 366 6.11 1.85 -1.92
C LEU A 366 6.21 0.45 -2.55
N GLY A 367 6.06 0.33 -3.86
CA GLY A 367 6.27 -0.96 -4.51
C GLY A 367 7.74 -1.41 -4.45
N SER A 368 8.71 -0.48 -4.52
CA SER A 368 10.12 -0.79 -4.27
C SER A 368 10.37 -1.32 -2.85
N ILE A 369 9.68 -0.78 -1.84
CA ILE A 369 9.74 -1.30 -0.47
C ILE A 369 9.22 -2.74 -0.41
N VAL A 370 8.11 -3.05 -1.09
CA VAL A 370 7.55 -4.41 -1.15
C VAL A 370 8.51 -5.37 -1.85
N SER A 371 9.06 -5.00 -3.01
CA SER A 371 10.05 -5.79 -3.72
C SER A 371 11.30 -6.06 -2.88
N TYR A 372 11.79 -5.06 -2.15
CA TYR A 372 12.89 -5.23 -1.21
C TYR A 372 12.54 -6.18 -0.05
N GLN A 373 11.30 -6.13 0.49
CA GLN A 373 10.86 -7.09 1.50
C GLN A 373 10.78 -8.52 0.93
N ASN A 374 10.31 -8.69 -0.31
CA ASN A 374 10.26 -9.98 -1.00
C ASN A 374 11.66 -10.59 -1.16
N GLU A 375 12.63 -9.80 -1.64
CA GLU A 375 14.03 -10.25 -1.80
C GLU A 375 14.63 -10.66 -0.44
N LYS A 376 14.39 -9.84 0.60
CA LYS A 376 14.86 -10.13 1.96
C LYS A 376 14.27 -11.42 2.52
N LEU A 377 12.99 -11.71 2.22
CA LEU A 377 12.34 -12.94 2.62
C LEU A 377 12.94 -14.15 1.89
N LEU A 378 13.10 -14.05 0.57
CA LEU A 378 13.72 -15.08 -0.26
C LEU A 378 15.14 -15.43 0.23
N LYS A 379 15.95 -14.41 0.54
CA LYS A 379 17.32 -14.61 1.06
C LYS A 379 17.33 -15.43 2.35
N GLU A 380 16.38 -15.21 3.25
CA GLU A 380 16.30 -15.99 4.49
C GLU A 380 15.90 -17.43 4.23
N PHE A 381 14.94 -17.68 3.33
CA PHE A 381 14.60 -19.04 2.91
C PHE A 381 15.79 -19.76 2.27
N CYS A 382 16.58 -19.08 1.44
CA CYS A 382 17.78 -19.67 0.83
C CYS A 382 18.90 -19.95 1.86
N SER A 383 19.00 -19.14 2.92
CA SER A 383 20.01 -19.32 3.98
C SER A 383 19.65 -20.41 5.01
N PHE A 384 18.41 -20.88 5.01
CA PHE A 384 17.93 -21.88 5.95
C PHE A 384 18.54 -23.27 5.63
N PRO A 385 18.96 -24.08 6.63
CA PRO A 385 19.63 -25.37 6.42
C PRO A 385 18.64 -26.47 5.97
N TRP A 386 17.99 -26.25 4.83
CA TRP A 386 16.94 -27.15 4.31
C TRP A 386 17.44 -28.55 3.99
N TYR A 387 18.73 -28.70 3.65
CA TYR A 387 19.36 -30.00 3.41
C TYR A 387 19.39 -30.91 4.65
N GLU A 388 19.14 -30.37 5.85
CA GLU A 388 19.04 -31.16 7.09
C GLU A 388 17.61 -31.67 7.37
N LEU A 389 16.63 -31.26 6.57
CA LEU A 389 15.24 -31.74 6.68
C LEU A 389 15.10 -33.17 6.14
N SER A 390 13.98 -33.83 6.46
CA SER A 390 13.59 -35.09 5.82
C SER A 390 13.43 -34.91 4.30
N ILE A 391 13.76 -35.92 3.49
CA ILE A 391 13.61 -35.89 2.02
C ILE A 391 12.24 -35.36 1.55
N PRO A 392 11.08 -35.79 2.11
CA PRO A 392 9.80 -35.22 1.72
C PRO A 392 9.70 -33.72 2.04
N SER A 393 10.18 -33.30 3.21
CA SER A 393 10.19 -31.89 3.63
C SER A 393 11.13 -31.03 2.78
N GLN A 394 12.27 -31.57 2.35
CA GLN A 394 13.17 -30.90 1.41
C GLN A 394 12.47 -30.56 0.10
N LYS A 395 11.71 -31.52 -0.46
CA LYS A 395 10.96 -31.31 -1.71
C LYS A 395 9.92 -30.21 -1.56
N ILE A 396 9.16 -30.23 -0.46
CA ILE A 396 8.14 -29.20 -0.16
C ILE A 396 8.81 -27.83 0.01
N PHE A 397 9.93 -27.76 0.74
CA PHE A 397 10.65 -26.52 0.96
C PHE A 397 11.26 -25.94 -0.33
N LEU A 398 11.83 -26.78 -1.20
CA LEU A 398 12.34 -26.37 -2.50
C LEU A 398 11.24 -25.85 -3.42
N GLN A 399 10.08 -26.50 -3.43
CA GLN A 399 8.91 -25.99 -4.14
C GLN A 399 8.49 -24.61 -3.60
N HIS A 400 8.50 -24.44 -2.27
CA HIS A 400 8.18 -23.16 -1.64
C HIS A 400 9.20 -22.07 -1.98
N ILE A 401 10.51 -22.38 -2.03
CA ILE A 401 11.54 -21.43 -2.49
C ILE A 401 11.23 -20.97 -3.93
N HIS A 402 10.86 -21.89 -4.82
CA HIS A 402 10.50 -21.55 -6.19
C HIS A 402 9.26 -20.64 -6.25
N MET A 403 8.29 -20.83 -5.35
CA MET A 403 7.17 -19.90 -5.19
C MET A 403 7.64 -18.54 -4.67
N CYS A 404 8.56 -18.51 -3.71
CA CYS A 404 9.12 -17.28 -3.15
C CYS A 404 9.94 -16.45 -4.17
N GLN A 405 10.44 -17.06 -5.25
CA GLN A 405 11.07 -16.33 -6.36
C GLN A 405 10.07 -15.49 -7.16
N ASN A 406 8.79 -15.85 -7.11
CA ASN A 406 7.69 -15.20 -7.83
C ASN A 406 6.61 -14.70 -6.87
N LEU A 407 7.04 -14.11 -5.75
CA LEU A 407 6.11 -13.44 -4.83
C LEU A 407 5.40 -12.30 -5.54
N ALA A 408 4.15 -12.06 -5.14
CA ALA A 408 3.39 -10.93 -5.65
C ALA A 408 4.15 -9.62 -5.42
N LYS A 409 4.10 -8.77 -6.43
CA LYS A 409 4.62 -7.41 -6.42
C LYS A 409 3.45 -6.47 -6.64
N LEU A 410 3.63 -5.20 -6.31
CA LEU A 410 2.62 -4.21 -6.67
C LEU A 410 2.80 -3.88 -8.14
N THR A 411 1.79 -4.12 -8.97
CA THR A 411 1.83 -3.77 -10.39
C THR A 411 0.83 -2.66 -10.71
N VAL A 412 1.10 -1.97 -11.81
CA VAL A 412 0.16 -1.06 -12.46
C VAL A 412 -0.17 -1.66 -13.82
N PRO A 413 -1.45 -1.83 -14.17
CA PRO A 413 -1.87 -2.29 -15.48
C PRO A 413 -1.16 -1.51 -16.58
N ILE A 414 -0.70 -2.21 -17.63
CA ILE A 414 0.01 -1.66 -18.80
C ILE A 414 1.45 -1.22 -18.52
N PHE A 415 1.73 -0.59 -17.37
CA PHE A 415 3.05 -0.02 -17.05
C PHE A 415 4.03 -1.02 -16.44
N GLY A 416 3.55 -2.07 -15.77
CA GLY A 416 4.39 -3.09 -15.16
C GLY A 416 4.53 -2.94 -13.64
N GLU A 417 5.70 -3.29 -13.10
CA GLU A 417 5.95 -3.30 -11.66
C GLU A 417 6.10 -1.87 -11.12
N LEU A 418 5.46 -1.59 -9.98
CA LEU A 418 5.44 -0.27 -9.34
C LEU A 418 6.75 -0.03 -8.59
N GLU A 419 7.86 0.14 -9.31
CA GLU A 419 9.18 0.34 -8.74
C GLU A 419 9.76 1.73 -9.09
N MET A 420 10.89 2.09 -8.47
CA MET A 420 11.62 3.33 -8.79
C MET A 420 12.10 3.36 -10.25
N GLU A 421 12.25 2.20 -10.89
CA GLU A 421 12.55 2.13 -12.33
C GLU A 421 11.40 2.68 -13.18
N LEU A 422 10.15 2.30 -12.88
CA LEU A 422 8.97 2.85 -13.57
C LEU A 422 8.88 4.37 -13.37
N PHE A 423 9.19 4.86 -12.16
CA PHE A 423 9.24 6.30 -11.90
C PHE A 423 10.26 7.02 -12.79
N ALA A 424 11.47 6.47 -12.93
CA ALA A 424 12.49 7.03 -13.82
C ALA A 424 12.06 7.00 -15.29
N GLN A 425 11.37 5.95 -15.73
CA GLN A 425 10.80 5.87 -17.09
C GLN A 425 9.77 6.98 -17.32
N ILE A 426 8.82 7.17 -16.40
CA ILE A 426 7.80 8.23 -16.49
C ILE A 426 8.45 9.63 -16.56
N LEU A 427 9.48 9.89 -15.75
CA LEU A 427 10.20 11.16 -15.79
C LEU A 427 10.93 11.38 -17.12
N ASN A 428 11.57 10.34 -17.65
CA ASN A 428 12.26 10.41 -18.93
C ASN A 428 11.26 10.67 -20.09
N GLU A 429 10.09 10.03 -20.06
CA GLU A 429 9.03 10.27 -21.04
C GLU A 429 8.46 11.69 -20.93
N ALA A 430 8.19 12.18 -19.72
CA ALA A 430 7.72 13.55 -19.50
C ALA A 430 8.75 14.58 -19.99
N TYR A 431 10.04 14.33 -19.75
CA TYR A 431 11.13 15.16 -20.25
C TYR A 431 11.26 15.10 -21.78
N ALA A 432 11.18 13.92 -22.39
CA ALA A 432 11.24 13.75 -23.84
C ALA A 432 10.06 14.48 -24.53
N TYR A 433 8.86 14.37 -23.96
CA TYR A 433 7.68 15.08 -24.44
C TYR A 433 7.84 16.61 -24.35
N LEU A 434 8.40 17.11 -23.25
CA LEU A 434 8.74 18.52 -23.11
C LEU A 434 9.71 18.97 -24.21
N MET A 435 10.82 18.26 -24.38
CA MET A 435 11.83 18.62 -25.39
C MET A 435 11.25 18.59 -26.80
N PHE A 436 10.35 17.64 -27.09
CA PHE A 436 9.60 17.61 -28.33
C PHE A 436 8.79 18.90 -28.52
N ILE A 437 7.98 19.30 -27.54
CA ILE A 437 7.17 20.54 -27.65
C ILE A 437 8.05 21.77 -27.81
N LEU A 438 9.14 21.89 -27.05
CA LEU A 438 10.05 23.03 -27.12
C LEU A 438 10.64 23.22 -28.52
N ASN A 439 10.89 22.13 -29.24
CA ASN A 439 11.38 22.19 -30.62
C ASN A 439 10.34 22.72 -31.63
N PHE A 440 9.04 22.76 -31.29
CA PHE A 440 7.99 23.37 -32.15
C PHE A 440 7.66 24.80 -31.75
N VAL A 441 7.95 25.20 -30.51
CA VAL A 441 7.69 26.55 -30.01
C VAL A 441 8.77 27.53 -30.46
N HIS A 442 9.99 27.05 -30.68
CA HIS A 442 11.10 27.78 -31.33
C HIS A 442 11.01 27.67 -32.84
#